data_AF-A0AAW3PRA2-F1
#
_entry.id   AF-A0AAW3PRA2-F1
#
_cell.length_a   1.000
_cell.length_b   1.000
_cell.length_c   1.000
_cell.angle_alpha   90.00
_cell.angle_beta   90.00
_cell.angle_gamma   90.00
#
_symmetry.space_group_name_H-M   'P 1'
#
loop_
_entity.id
_entity.type
_entity.pdbx_description
1 polymer ?
#
loop_
_entity_poly.entity_id
_entity_poly.type
_entity_poly.pdbx_seq_one_letter_code
_entity_poly.pdbx_strand_id
1 'polypeptide(L)'
;MYNDKSFDFASFVAANPPGSVSGLDYVHTVYKAHGLVYDFVFHFAKLFFPDFRVVGGGVFVSELFSDEEYEDLLSKGKAVHEIQFWINLLEITGMFDDIDTDQAAELAKLIVDGWNVKLQRDFGDVSVPARVICDDETGEVFVTIGYQR
;
A
#
# COMPACT_ATOMS: atom_id res chain seq x y z
N MET A 1 27.41 -13.10 -13.74
CA MET A 1 27.21 -11.83 -14.48
C MET A 1 25.72 -11.52 -14.40
N TYR A 2 25.31 -10.74 -13.40
CA TYR A 2 23.99 -10.14 -13.37
C TYR A 2 23.98 -9.08 -14.47
N ASN A 3 23.08 -9.22 -15.44
CA ASN A 3 22.96 -8.24 -16.52
C ASN A 3 22.14 -7.08 -15.95
N ASP A 4 22.85 -6.07 -15.48
CA ASP A 4 22.41 -4.93 -14.69
C ASP A 4 21.76 -3.85 -15.57
N LYS A 5 20.73 -4.24 -16.32
CA LYS A 5 19.81 -3.28 -16.93
C LYS A 5 18.47 -3.47 -16.26
N SER A 6 18.05 -2.49 -15.47
CA SER A 6 16.68 -2.43 -14.96
C SER A 6 15.73 -2.65 -16.13
N PHE A 7 14.95 -3.72 -16.09
CA PHE A 7 13.91 -3.95 -17.08
C PHE A 7 12.66 -3.22 -16.60
N ASP A 8 12.70 -1.89 -16.67
CA ASP A 8 11.57 -1.03 -16.34
C ASP A 8 10.54 -0.98 -17.47
N PHE A 9 9.37 -0.39 -17.20
CA PHE A 9 8.30 -0.30 -18.18
C PHE A 9 8.71 0.50 -19.43
N ALA A 10 9.51 1.56 -19.28
CA ALA A 10 9.98 2.37 -20.39
C ALA A 10 10.90 1.57 -21.33
N SER A 11 11.83 0.81 -20.77
CA SER A 11 12.73 -0.08 -21.50
C SER A 11 11.96 -1.22 -22.17
N PHE A 12 10.94 -1.77 -21.51
CA PHE A 12 10.04 -2.76 -22.11
C PHE A 12 9.29 -2.21 -23.33
N VAL A 13 8.71 -1.02 -23.21
CA VAL A 13 8.01 -0.36 -24.33
C VAL A 13 8.98 -0.08 -25.49
N ALA A 14 10.18 0.43 -25.20
CA ALA A 14 11.18 0.75 -26.21
C ALA A 14 11.74 -0.49 -26.95
N ALA A 15 11.72 -1.66 -26.30
CA ALA A 15 12.16 -2.93 -26.89
C ALA A 15 11.11 -3.56 -27.84
N ASN A 16 9.90 -3.02 -27.90
CA ASN A 16 8.80 -3.55 -28.70
C ASN A 16 8.33 -2.53 -29.76
N PRO A 17 7.69 -2.99 -30.86
CA PRO A 17 7.09 -2.07 -31.83
C PRO A 17 6.13 -1.07 -31.17
N PRO A 18 6.11 0.21 -31.58
CA PRO A 18 5.24 1.22 -30.97
C PRO A 18 3.76 0.80 -30.96
N GLY A 19 3.13 0.89 -29.79
CA GLY A 19 1.71 0.54 -29.59
C GLY A 19 1.39 -0.96 -29.62
N SER A 20 2.40 -1.83 -29.62
CA SER A 20 2.19 -3.30 -29.66
C SER A 20 2.09 -3.98 -28.29
N VAL A 21 2.43 -3.27 -27.21
CA VAL A 21 2.47 -3.81 -25.85
C VAL A 21 1.78 -2.86 -24.86
N SER A 22 1.27 -3.44 -23.77
CA SER A 22 0.56 -2.75 -22.69
C SER A 22 1.26 -2.95 -21.33
N GLY A 23 0.78 -2.24 -20.30
CA GLY A 23 1.21 -2.48 -18.92
C GLY A 23 0.92 -3.90 -18.43
N LEU A 24 -0.13 -4.56 -18.92
CA LEU A 24 -0.43 -5.95 -18.56
C LEU A 24 0.57 -6.93 -19.19
N ASP A 25 1.04 -6.65 -20.41
CA ASP A 25 2.10 -7.43 -21.05
C ASP A 25 3.42 -7.30 -20.28
N TYR A 26 3.70 -6.10 -19.73
CA TYR A 26 4.84 -5.89 -18.85
C TYR A 26 4.72 -6.69 -17.56
N VAL A 27 3.57 -6.64 -16.87
CA VAL A 27 3.32 -7.44 -15.65
C VAL A 27 3.50 -8.93 -15.94
N HIS A 28 2.93 -9.45 -17.03
CA HIS A 28 3.09 -10.85 -17.44
C HIS A 28 4.57 -11.20 -17.69
N THR A 29 5.29 -10.30 -18.38
CA THR A 29 6.71 -10.51 -18.71
C THR A 29 7.56 -10.56 -17.45
N VAL A 30 7.40 -9.62 -16.51
CA VAL A 30 8.12 -9.59 -15.24
C VAL A 30 7.80 -10.82 -14.40
N TYR A 31 6.51 -11.17 -14.28
CA TYR A 31 6.04 -12.36 -13.57
C TYR A 31 6.75 -13.63 -14.07
N LYS A 32 6.80 -13.81 -15.39
CA LYS A 32 7.45 -14.97 -16.00
C LYS A 32 8.97 -14.92 -15.88
N ALA A 33 9.59 -13.75 -16.09
CA ALA A 33 11.05 -13.60 -16.09
C ALA A 33 11.67 -13.82 -14.71
N HIS A 34 10.99 -13.37 -13.64
CA HIS A 34 11.47 -13.50 -12.27
C HIS A 34 10.90 -14.72 -11.53
N GLY A 35 10.06 -15.53 -12.20
CA GLY A 35 9.45 -16.71 -11.59
C GLY A 35 8.59 -16.38 -10.38
N LEU A 36 7.87 -15.25 -10.43
CA LEU A 36 6.99 -14.83 -9.34
C LEU A 36 5.89 -15.87 -9.13
N VAL A 37 5.56 -16.09 -7.87
CA VAL A 37 4.56 -17.08 -7.44
C VAL A 37 3.19 -16.42 -7.28
N TYR A 38 2.13 -17.23 -7.34
CA TYR A 38 0.75 -16.73 -7.31
C TYR A 38 0.41 -15.97 -6.02
N ASP A 39 0.89 -16.47 -4.88
CA ASP A 39 0.72 -15.85 -3.56
C ASP A 39 1.33 -14.45 -3.50
N PHE A 40 2.50 -14.22 -4.10
CA PHE A 40 3.04 -12.86 -4.25
C PHE A 40 2.06 -11.93 -4.96
N VAL A 41 1.53 -12.35 -6.11
CA VAL A 41 0.57 -11.54 -6.88
C VAL A 41 -0.71 -11.28 -6.07
N PHE A 42 -1.16 -12.28 -5.31
CA PHE A 42 -2.34 -12.18 -4.45
C PHE A 42 -2.12 -11.17 -3.31
N HIS A 43 -1.01 -11.27 -2.57
CA HIS A 43 -0.71 -10.33 -1.49
C HIS A 43 -0.38 -8.92 -2.00
N PHE A 44 0.27 -8.80 -3.16
CA PHE A 44 0.47 -7.51 -3.82
C PHE A 44 -0.87 -6.88 -4.23
N ALA A 45 -1.84 -7.66 -4.71
CA ALA A 45 -3.19 -7.14 -4.97
C ALA A 45 -3.92 -6.72 -3.67
N LYS A 46 -3.70 -7.45 -2.56
CA LYS A 46 -4.24 -7.09 -1.23
C LYS A 46 -3.70 -5.78 -0.68
N LEU A 47 -2.53 -5.32 -1.13
CA LEU A 47 -2.03 -3.98 -0.81
C LEU A 47 -3.01 -2.89 -1.26
N PHE A 48 -3.58 -3.00 -2.46
CA PHE A 48 -4.53 -2.02 -3.00
C PHE A 48 -5.98 -2.29 -2.57
N PHE A 49 -6.29 -3.55 -2.30
CA PHE A 49 -7.64 -4.00 -1.96
C PHE A 49 -7.63 -4.90 -0.71
N PRO A 50 -7.32 -4.35 0.47
CA PRO A 50 -7.08 -5.13 1.68
C PRO A 50 -8.36 -5.79 2.18
N ASP A 51 -8.27 -6.63 3.20
CA ASP A 51 -9.43 -6.95 4.04
C ASP A 51 -9.45 -6.05 5.26
N PHE A 52 -10.63 -5.63 5.68
CA PHE A 52 -10.80 -4.79 6.86
C PHE A 52 -11.38 -5.57 8.05
N ARG A 53 -10.89 -5.25 9.24
CA ARG A 53 -11.40 -5.72 10.53
C ARG A 53 -11.95 -4.54 11.31
N VAL A 54 -13.10 -4.73 11.97
CA VAL A 54 -13.70 -3.70 12.84
C VAL A 54 -13.52 -4.10 14.29
N VAL A 55 -12.84 -3.26 15.08
CA VAL A 55 -12.57 -3.48 16.51
C VAL A 55 -12.79 -2.17 17.26
N GLY A 56 -13.57 -2.19 18.35
CA GLY A 56 -13.82 -0.99 19.16
C GLY A 56 -14.50 0.17 18.39
N GLY A 57 -15.10 -0.09 17.23
CA GLY A 57 -15.66 0.93 16.33
C GLY A 57 -14.65 1.54 15.35
N GLY A 58 -13.37 1.16 15.42
CA GLY A 58 -12.34 1.52 14.45
C GLY A 58 -12.23 0.50 13.32
N VAL A 59 -11.72 0.94 12.16
CA VAL A 59 -11.51 0.11 10.96
C VAL A 59 -10.02 -0.09 10.72
N PHE A 60 -9.59 -1.34 10.66
CA PHE A 60 -8.19 -1.74 10.56
C PHE A 60 -7.93 -2.61 9.34
N VAL A 61 -6.79 -2.42 8.69
CA VAL A 61 -6.28 -3.30 7.65
C VAL A 61 -5.85 -4.60 8.30
N SER A 62 -6.43 -5.72 7.87
CA SER A 62 -6.26 -7.00 8.55
C SER A 62 -4.80 -7.47 8.59
N GLU A 63 -4.03 -7.20 7.54
CA GLU A 63 -2.60 -7.56 7.44
C GLU A 63 -1.69 -6.69 8.34
N LEU A 64 -2.16 -5.51 8.75
CA LEU A 64 -1.42 -4.61 9.64
C LEU A 64 -1.88 -4.73 11.10
N PHE A 65 -3.00 -5.40 11.35
CA PHE A 65 -3.59 -5.48 12.67
C PHE A 65 -2.94 -6.56 13.53
N SER A 66 -2.45 -6.16 14.70
CA SER A 66 -2.03 -7.07 15.77
C SER A 66 -2.93 -6.89 16.99
N ASP A 67 -3.52 -7.99 17.49
CA ASP A 67 -4.29 -7.96 18.75
C ASP A 67 -3.38 -7.52 19.93
N GLU A 68 -2.09 -7.88 19.91
CA GLU A 68 -1.12 -7.47 20.95
C GLU A 68 -0.87 -5.95 20.94
N GLU A 69 -0.63 -5.37 19.76
CA GLU A 69 -0.38 -3.93 19.61
C GLU A 69 -1.64 -3.11 19.93
N TYR A 70 -2.81 -3.60 19.52
CA TYR A 70 -4.09 -2.97 19.83
C TYR A 70 -4.32 -2.90 21.35
N GLU A 71 -4.14 -4.02 22.06
CA GLU A 71 -4.32 -4.06 23.51
C GLU A 71 -3.27 -3.23 24.25
N ASP A 72 -2.02 -3.22 23.78
CA ASP A 72 -0.97 -2.35 24.34
C ASP A 72 -1.34 -0.86 24.22
N LEU A 73 -1.73 -0.39 23.03
CA LEU A 73 -2.15 0.99 22.83
C LEU A 73 -3.42 1.35 23.62
N LEU A 74 -4.38 0.43 23.71
CA LEU A 74 -5.59 0.59 24.52
C LEU A 74 -5.24 0.72 26.01
N SER A 75 -4.31 -0.10 26.51
CA SER A 75 -3.84 -0.06 27.90
C SER A 75 -3.13 1.26 28.24
N LYS A 76 -2.51 1.89 27.24
CA LYS A 76 -1.91 3.23 27.33
C LYS A 76 -2.94 4.37 27.28
N GLY A 77 -4.24 4.05 27.22
CA GLY A 77 -5.33 5.01 27.24
C GLY A 77 -5.55 5.76 25.93
N LYS A 78 -5.03 5.23 24.81
CA LYS A 78 -5.24 5.82 23.48
C LYS A 78 -6.69 5.72 23.06
N ALA A 79 -7.19 6.78 22.44
CA ALA A 79 -8.52 6.74 21.83
C ALA A 79 -8.50 5.86 20.58
N VAL A 80 -9.62 5.19 20.27
CA VAL A 80 -9.70 4.24 19.14
C VAL A 80 -9.25 4.86 17.82
N HIS A 81 -9.52 6.14 17.57
CA HIS A 81 -9.07 6.83 16.34
C HIS A 81 -7.55 7.02 16.25
N GLU A 82 -6.87 7.20 17.40
CA GLU A 82 -5.41 7.24 17.46
C GLU A 82 -4.84 5.83 17.25
N ILE A 83 -5.44 4.82 17.88
CA ILE A 83 -5.04 3.41 17.69
C ILE A 83 -5.17 3.01 16.23
N GLN A 84 -6.30 3.38 15.60
CA GLN A 84 -6.55 3.18 14.18
C GLN A 84 -5.47 3.79 13.31
N PHE A 85 -5.05 5.02 13.61
CA PHE A 85 -3.98 5.69 12.89
C PHE A 85 -2.66 4.92 12.97
N TRP A 86 -2.24 4.52 14.17
CA TRP A 86 -0.94 3.88 14.37
C TRP A 86 -0.88 2.47 13.77
N ILE A 87 -1.90 1.66 14.02
CA ILE A 87 -1.93 0.28 13.51
C ILE A 87 -2.03 0.24 11.98
N ASN A 88 -2.75 1.17 11.36
CA ASN A 88 -2.85 1.22 9.90
C ASN A 88 -1.67 1.92 9.22
N LEU A 89 -0.67 2.40 9.96
CA LEU A 89 0.44 3.16 9.39
C LEU A 89 1.36 2.22 8.61
N LEU A 90 1.28 2.28 7.29
CA LEU A 90 2.12 1.53 6.36
C LEU A 90 3.13 2.47 5.71
N GLU A 91 4.42 2.23 5.93
CA GLU A 91 5.49 2.95 5.25
C GLU A 91 5.75 2.38 3.85
N ILE A 92 5.47 3.17 2.81
CA ILE A 92 5.66 2.78 1.41
C ILE A 92 7.14 2.79 1.03
N THR A 93 7.89 3.78 1.50
CA THR A 93 9.34 3.89 1.29
C THR A 93 10.10 2.73 1.92
N GLY A 94 9.68 2.27 3.10
CA GLY A 94 10.26 1.10 3.76
C GLY A 94 9.81 -0.25 3.18
N MET A 95 8.69 -0.28 2.46
CA MET A 95 8.19 -1.50 1.81
C MET A 95 8.87 -1.80 0.47
N PHE A 96 9.28 -0.76 -0.26
CA PHE A 96 9.88 -0.87 -1.60
C PHE A 96 11.27 -0.24 -1.63
N ASP A 97 12.31 -1.07 -1.57
CA ASP A 97 13.69 -0.61 -1.67
C ASP A 97 13.92 0.23 -2.96
N ASP A 98 14.75 1.26 -2.85
CA ASP A 98 15.15 2.17 -3.93
C ASP A 98 14.03 2.98 -4.60
N ILE A 99 12.80 2.96 -4.07
CA ILE A 99 11.74 3.87 -4.50
C ILE A 99 12.06 5.31 -4.06
N ASP A 100 11.94 6.28 -4.98
CA ASP A 100 12.06 7.69 -4.58
C ASP A 100 10.76 8.22 -3.95
N THR A 101 10.84 9.36 -3.25
CA THR A 101 9.70 9.95 -2.55
C THR A 101 8.52 10.28 -3.48
N ASP A 102 8.78 10.73 -4.71
CA ASP A 102 7.72 11.08 -5.66
C ASP A 102 7.01 9.81 -6.16
N GLN A 103 7.77 8.78 -6.51
CA GLN A 103 7.26 7.45 -6.87
C GLN A 103 6.45 6.83 -5.73
N ALA A 104 6.96 6.90 -4.50
CA ALA A 104 6.27 6.40 -3.31
C ALA A 104 4.96 7.16 -3.08
N ALA A 105 4.95 8.49 -3.27
CA ALA A 105 3.74 9.31 -3.16
C ALA A 105 2.71 8.98 -4.25
N GLU A 106 3.13 8.71 -5.48
CA GLU A 106 2.24 8.25 -6.55
C GLU A 106 1.63 6.88 -6.23
N LEU A 107 2.44 5.94 -5.77
CA LEU A 107 1.97 4.61 -5.36
C LEU A 107 1.03 4.69 -4.16
N ALA A 108 1.36 5.49 -3.14
CA ALA A 108 0.55 5.70 -1.95
C ALA A 108 -0.84 6.25 -2.30
N LYS A 109 -0.94 7.16 -3.28
CA LYS A 109 -2.24 7.67 -3.77
C LYS A 109 -3.10 6.56 -4.35
N LEU A 110 -2.52 5.69 -5.19
CA LEU A 110 -3.25 4.55 -5.76
C LEU A 110 -3.75 3.58 -4.68
N ILE A 111 -2.93 3.32 -3.65
CA ILE A 111 -3.31 2.50 -2.51
C ILE A 111 -4.47 3.14 -1.75
N VAL A 112 -4.36 4.44 -1.42
CA VAL A 112 -5.39 5.21 -0.72
C VAL A 112 -6.71 5.22 -1.50
N ASP A 113 -6.67 5.40 -2.82
CA ASP A 113 -7.87 5.35 -3.67
C ASP A 113 -8.55 3.98 -3.59
N GLY A 114 -7.76 2.90 -3.69
CA GLY A 114 -8.27 1.53 -3.54
C GLY A 114 -8.88 1.27 -2.17
N TRP A 115 -8.21 1.71 -1.10
CA TRP A 115 -8.70 1.59 0.27
C TRP A 115 -9.99 2.38 0.48
N ASN A 116 -10.06 3.63 0.01
CA ASN A 116 -11.23 4.48 0.15
C ASN A 116 -12.44 3.95 -0.63
N VAL A 117 -12.25 3.45 -1.85
CA VAL A 117 -13.32 2.78 -2.61
C VAL A 117 -13.84 1.57 -1.84
N LYS A 118 -12.94 0.77 -1.26
CA LYS A 118 -13.33 -0.40 -0.49
C LYS A 118 -14.02 -0.02 0.82
N LEU A 119 -13.50 0.97 1.56
CA LEU A 119 -14.11 1.48 2.79
C LEU A 119 -15.53 1.97 2.52
N GLN A 120 -15.72 2.75 1.46
CA GLN A 120 -17.05 3.23 1.05
C GLN A 120 -18.00 2.07 0.72
N ARG A 121 -17.51 1.06 0.00
CA ARG A 121 -18.30 -0.10 -0.38
C ARG A 121 -18.71 -0.94 0.82
N ASP A 122 -17.81 -1.16 1.76
CA ASP A 122 -17.98 -2.10 2.87
C ASP A 122 -18.66 -1.44 4.09
N PHE A 123 -18.49 -0.12 4.28
CA PHE A 123 -18.97 0.61 5.47
C PHE A 123 -19.82 1.85 5.17
N GLY A 124 -20.02 2.23 3.90
CA GLY A 124 -20.69 3.48 3.53
C GLY A 124 -19.82 4.70 3.81
N ASP A 125 -20.45 5.84 4.10
CA ASP A 125 -19.74 7.08 4.40
C ASP A 125 -18.94 6.93 5.70
N VAL A 126 -17.65 6.67 5.56
CA VAL A 126 -16.69 6.61 6.66
C VAL A 126 -16.32 8.02 7.11
N SER A 127 -16.33 8.24 8.43
CA SER A 127 -15.94 9.52 9.04
C SER A 127 -14.45 9.82 8.88
N VAL A 128 -13.62 8.80 8.65
CA VAL A 128 -12.17 8.94 8.47
C VAL A 128 -11.69 8.15 7.25
N PRO A 129 -11.39 8.81 6.13
CA PRO A 129 -10.85 8.14 4.96
C PRO A 129 -9.37 7.74 5.16
N ALA A 130 -8.92 6.80 4.35
CA ALA A 130 -7.50 6.55 4.15
C ALA A 130 -6.83 7.79 3.54
N ARG A 131 -5.57 8.03 3.88
CA ARG A 131 -4.78 9.16 3.35
C ARG A 131 -3.30 8.85 3.25
N VAL A 132 -2.63 9.66 2.44
CA VAL A 132 -1.17 9.72 2.34
C VAL A 132 -0.62 10.70 3.36
N ILE A 133 0.53 10.36 3.95
CA ILE A 133 1.34 11.26 4.77
C ILE A 133 2.73 11.27 4.16
N CYS A 134 3.26 12.46 3.90
CA CYS A 134 4.64 12.64 3.47
C CYS A 134 5.39 13.35 4.60
N ASP A 135 6.52 12.79 5.00
CA ASP A 135 7.46 13.45 5.89
C ASP A 135 8.51 14.18 5.04
N ASP A 136 8.45 15.52 5.03
CA ASP A 136 9.37 16.34 4.24
C ASP A 136 10.81 16.32 4.79
N GLU A 137 11.02 15.93 6.06
CA GLU A 137 12.35 15.87 6.68
C GLU A 137 13.07 14.57 6.34
N THR A 138 12.36 13.45 6.38
CA THR A 138 12.93 12.12 6.10
C THR A 138 12.74 11.67 4.66
N GLY A 139 11.78 12.27 3.94
CA GLY A 139 11.35 11.83 2.61
C GLY A 139 10.48 10.56 2.64
N GLU A 140 10.07 10.10 3.82
CA GLU A 140 9.27 8.90 4.01
C GLU A 140 7.81 9.15 3.62
N VAL A 141 7.19 8.15 3.00
CA VAL A 141 5.80 8.22 2.56
C VAL A 141 5.01 7.10 3.21
N PHE A 142 3.88 7.45 3.81
CA PHE A 142 3.01 6.52 4.52
C PHE A 142 1.59 6.53 3.97
N VAL A 143 0.90 5.41 4.16
CA VAL A 143 -0.55 5.27 4.02
C VAL A 143 -1.14 4.93 5.39
N THR A 144 -2.27 5.52 5.76
CA THR A 144 -2.98 5.19 7.01
C THR A 144 -4.47 5.49 6.93
N ILE A 145 -5.24 5.02 7.92
CA ILE A 145 -6.64 5.37 8.19
C ILE A 145 -6.72 5.81 9.65
N GLY A 146 -7.38 6.93 9.96
CA GLY A 146 -7.48 7.46 11.33
C GLY A 146 -6.81 8.83 11.45
N TYR A 147 -6.82 9.47 12.62
CA TYR A 147 -6.08 10.72 12.86
C TYR A 147 -5.22 10.58 14.11
N GLN A 148 -4.09 11.28 14.12
CA GLN A 148 -3.13 11.22 15.24
C GLN A 148 -3.60 12.05 16.45
N ARG A 149 -4.60 12.93 16.29
CA ARG A 149 -5.19 13.80 17.31
C ARG A 149 -6.68 14.02 17.08
#